data_AF-A0AAJ1B3U2-F1
#
_entry.id   AF-A0AAJ1B3U2-F1
#
_cell.length_a   1.000
_cell.length_b   1.000
_cell.length_c   1.000
_cell.angle_alpha   90.00
_cell.angle_beta   90.00
_cell.angle_gamma   90.00
#
_symmetry.space_group_name_H-M   'P 1'
#
loop_
_entity.id
_entity.type
_entity.pdbx_description
1 polymer ?
#
loop_
_entity_poly.entity_id
_entity_poly.type
_entity_poly.pdbx_seq_one_letter_code
_entity_poly.pdbx_strand_id
1 'polypeptide(L)' 'RPDHGRMIWGETGKPGYGLYDRGLGAMYLGGIIDALKDDGDL' A
#
# COMPACT_ATOMS: atom_id res chain seq x y z
N ARG A 1 -4.39 -6.09 11.80
CA ARG A 1 -4.55 -4.75 11.21
C ARG A 1 -3.21 -4.05 11.40
N PRO A 2 -2.40 -3.76 10.35
CA PRO A 2 -1.19 -2.96 10.51
C PRO A 2 -1.67 -1.52 10.69
N ASP A 3 -2.18 -1.23 11.88
CA ASP A 3 -2.97 -0.02 12.17
C ASP A 3 -2.11 1.24 12.19
N HIS A 4 -0.79 1.06 12.13
CA HIS A 4 0.20 2.12 12.17
C HIS A 4 1.25 1.90 11.07
N GLY A 5 1.11 2.59 9.94
CA GLY A 5 2.07 2.62 8.85
C GLY A 5 3.34 3.39 9.23
N ARG A 6 4.50 2.91 8.76
CA ARG A 6 5.79 3.49 9.15
C ARG A 6 6.00 4.81 8.43
N MET A 7 6.47 5.83 9.14
CA MET A 7 6.82 7.11 8.50
C MET A 7 8.08 6.87 7.66
N ILE A 8 7.97 6.95 6.34
CA ILE A 8 9.06 6.74 5.38
C ILE A 8 9.33 8.04 4.61
N TRP A 9 10.55 8.22 4.08
CA TRP A 9 10.95 9.39 3.28
C TRP A 9 10.78 10.76 3.94
N GLY A 10 11.04 10.85 5.25
CA GLY A 10 11.04 12.13 5.97
C GLY A 10 9.65 12.71 6.19
N GLU A 11 8.60 11.90 6.09
CA GLU A 11 7.22 12.34 6.30
C GLU A 11 7.01 12.87 7.73
N THR A 12 6.43 14.06 7.87
CA THR A 12 5.97 14.65 9.14
C THR A 12 4.45 14.56 9.21
N GLY A 13 3.94 13.79 10.18
CA GLY A 13 2.52 13.49 10.32
C GLY A 13 2.26 12.70 11.59
N LYS A 14 1.02 12.25 11.82
CA LYS A 14 0.68 11.47 13.02
C LYS A 14 1.46 10.15 12.99
N PRO A 15 2.22 9.79 14.05
CA PRO A 15 2.95 8.53 14.10
C PRO A 15 2.02 7.36 13.80
N GLY A 16 2.37 6.54 12.82
CA GLY A 16 1.53 5.43 12.37
C GLY A 16 0.56 5.77 11.23
N TYR A 17 0.51 7.00 10.75
CA TYR A 17 -0.34 7.39 9.62
C TYR A 17 0.49 7.80 8.40
N GLY A 18 1.65 7.18 8.18
CA GLY A 18 2.45 7.40 6.98
C GLY A 18 1.59 7.26 5.72
N LEU A 19 1.46 8.35 4.98
CA LEU A 19 0.72 8.42 3.71
C LEU A 19 1.44 7.56 2.67
N TYR A 20 2.77 7.63 2.63
CA TYR A 20 3.55 6.89 1.64
C TYR A 20 3.51 5.38 1.86
N ASP A 21 3.62 4.92 3.10
CA ASP A 21 3.57 3.49 3.44
C ASP A 21 2.19 2.89 3.10
N ARG A 22 1.11 3.64 3.37
CA ARG A 22 -0.26 3.23 3.01
C ARG A 22 -0.53 3.30 1.51
N GLY A 23 -0.03 4.33 0.83
CA GLY A 23 -0.12 4.45 -0.62
C GLY A 23 0.61 3.32 -1.35
N LEU A 24 1.81 2.98 -0.88
CA LEU A 24 2.61 1.86 -1.40
C LEU A 24 1.88 0.52 -1.19
N GLY A 25 1.32 0.29 0.01
CA GLY A 25 0.55 -0.91 0.31
C GLY A 25 -0.69 -1.06 -0.59
N ALA A 26 -1.42 0.03 -0.84
CA ALA A 26 -2.58 0.02 -1.73
C ALA A 26 -2.21 -0.25 -3.19
N MET A 27 -1.12 0.36 -3.69
CA MET A 27 -0.61 0.12 -5.04
C MET A 27 -0.15 -1.33 -5.24
N TYR A 28 0.54 -1.92 -4.24
CA TYR A 28 1.00 -3.31 -4.29
C TYR A 28 -0.17 -4.30 -4.33
N LEU A 29 -1.17 -4.12 -3.44
CA LEU A 29 -2.39 -4.93 -3.43
C LEU A 29 -3.19 -4.78 -4.73
N GLY A 30 -3.31 -3.55 -5.26
CA GLY A 30 -3.96 -3.28 -6.54
C GLY A 30 -3.29 -4.03 -7.69
N GLY A 31 -1.96 -3.97 -7.79
CA GLY A 31 -1.20 -4.67 -8.82
C GLY A 31 -1.35 -6.20 -8.76
N ILE A 32 -1.44 -6.79 -7.57
CA ILE A 32 -1.70 -8.23 -7.42
C ILE A 32 -3.11 -8.58 -7.91
N ILE A 33 -4.12 -7.77 -7.57
CA ILE A 33 -5.50 -8.02 -7.98
C ILE A 33 -5.64 -7.93 -9.50
N ASP A 34 -5.03 -6.92 -10.12
CA ASP A 34 -5.09 -6.75 -11.57
C ASP A 34 -4.31 -7.88 -12.29
N ALA A 35 -3.14 -8.27 -11.79
CA ALA A 35 -2.41 -9.42 -12.31
C ALA A 35 -3.20 -10.74 -12.23
N LEU A 36 -3.93 -10.97 -11.13
CA LEU A 36 -4.78 -12.16 -10.98
C LEU A 36 -6.02 -12.13 -11.88
N LYS A 37 -6.57 -10.95 -12.18
CA LYS A 37 -7.66 -10.82 -13.15
C LYS A 37 -7.20 -11.10 -14.57
N ASP A 38 -6.04 -10.56 -14.95
CA ASP A 38 -5.47 -10.77 -16.28
C ASP A 38 -5.00 -12.22 -16.49
N ASP A 39 -4.49 -12.90 -15.45
CA ASP A 39 -4.07 -14.31 -15.50
C ASP A 39 -5.26 -15.30 -15.56
N GLY A 40 -6.43 -14.88 -15.06
CA GLY A 40 -7.66 -15.68 -15.08
C GLY A 40 -8.53 -15.52 -16.34
N ASP A 41 -8.16 -14.62 -17.25
CA ASP A 41 -8.89 -14.32 -18.49
C ASP A 41 -8.32 -15.12 -19.69
N LEU A 42 -8.24 -16.45 -19.52
CA LEU A 42 -7.86 -17.46 -20.53
C LEU A 42 -9.06 -18.30 -21.00
#